data_AF-A0A3T0GIY2-F1
#
_entry.id   AF-A0A3T0GIY2-F1
#
_cell.length_a   1.000
_cell.length_b   1.000
_cell.length_c   1.000
_cell.angle_alpha   90.00
_cell.angle_beta   90.00
_cell.angle_gamma   90.00
#
_symmetry.space_group_name_H-M   'P 1'
#
loop_
_entity.id
_entity.type
_entity.pdbx_description
1 polymer ?
#
loop_
_entity_poly.entity_id
_entity_poly.type
_entity_poly.pdbx_seq_one_letter_code
_entity_poly.pdbx_strand_id
1 'polypeptide(L)'
;MSNNFNFKEFFHHHEANSTLDDIQRYYILWQSVISQAMIDAASNCKKTESLVEKRKAISWLSDFSQDFVETCILADCDPLYVKNKIQPILKKIKPF
;
A
#
# COMPACT_ATOMS: atom_id res chain seq x y z
N MET A 1 4.01 29.36 -12.59
CA MET A 1 3.17 28.42 -13.37
C MET A 1 2.09 27.91 -12.42
N SER A 2 0.84 28.32 -12.60
CA SER A 2 -0.27 27.85 -11.74
C SER A 2 -0.71 26.47 -12.22
N ASN A 3 -0.46 25.44 -11.40
CA ASN A 3 -1.08 24.14 -11.60
C ASN A 3 -2.52 24.20 -11.11
N ASN A 4 -3.45 24.46 -12.03
CA ASN A 4 -4.88 24.25 -11.79
C ASN A 4 -5.21 22.77 -12.00
N PHE A 5 -4.67 21.90 -11.15
CA PHE A 5 -5.07 20.49 -11.15
C PHE A 5 -6.42 20.36 -10.43
N ASN A 6 -7.48 20.10 -11.20
CA ASN A 6 -8.83 19.99 -10.67
C ASN A 6 -9.08 18.58 -10.14
N PHE A 7 -8.71 18.35 -8.89
CA PHE A 7 -8.96 17.08 -8.19
C PHE A 7 -10.44 16.70 -8.11
N LYS A 8 -11.34 17.68 -8.19
CA LYS A 8 -12.79 17.43 -8.22
C LYS A 8 -13.20 16.74 -9.51
N GLU A 9 -12.69 17.17 -10.66
CA GLU A 9 -12.90 16.48 -11.95
C GLU A 9 -12.17 15.12 -11.99
N PHE A 10 -10.98 15.05 -11.39
CA PHE A 10 -10.16 13.84 -11.38
C PHE A 10 -10.77 12.68 -10.59
N PHE A 11 -11.52 12.96 -9.50
CA PHE A 11 -12.11 11.92 -8.64
C PHE A 11 -13.65 11.85 -8.67
N HIS A 12 -14.37 12.87 -9.20
CA HIS A 12 -15.83 12.85 -9.35
C HIS A 12 -16.29 12.63 -10.80
N HIS A 13 -16.02 11.45 -11.35
CA HIS A 13 -16.75 10.96 -12.52
C HIS A 13 -17.59 9.71 -12.24
N HIS A 14 -17.81 9.39 -10.95
CA HIS A 14 -18.62 8.24 -10.58
C HIS A 14 -20.01 8.69 -10.14
N GLU A 15 -20.97 8.54 -11.05
CA GLU A 15 -22.39 8.55 -10.75
C GLU A 15 -22.70 7.44 -9.74
N ALA A 16 -23.61 7.77 -8.82
CA ALA A 16 -24.05 6.92 -7.73
C ALA A 16 -24.82 5.70 -8.26
N ASN A 17 -24.10 4.59 -8.48
CA ASN A 17 -24.54 3.19 -8.43
C ASN A 17 -23.27 2.32 -8.55
N SER A 18 -22.52 2.16 -7.46
CA SER A 18 -21.30 1.33 -7.47
C SER A 18 -21.65 -0.11 -7.84
N THR A 19 -21.16 -0.54 -8.99
CA THR A 19 -21.33 -1.90 -9.50
C THR A 19 -20.44 -2.86 -8.72
N LEU A 20 -20.69 -4.17 -8.87
CA LEU A 20 -19.83 -5.21 -8.28
C LEU A 20 -18.37 -5.09 -8.80
N ASP A 21 -18.18 -4.60 -10.02
CA ASP A 21 -16.87 -4.33 -10.63
C ASP A 21 -16.16 -3.14 -9.94
N ASP A 22 -16.89 -2.09 -9.55
CA ASP A 22 -16.29 -0.94 -8.86
C ASP A 22 -15.79 -1.29 -7.46
N ILE A 23 -16.52 -2.16 -6.74
CA ILE A 23 -16.09 -2.69 -5.44
C ILE A 23 -14.82 -3.54 -5.60
N GLN A 24 -14.76 -4.39 -6.64
CA GLN A 24 -13.55 -5.18 -6.92
C GLN A 24 -12.35 -4.29 -7.24
N ARG A 25 -12.53 -3.27 -8.09
CA ARG A 25 -11.46 -2.31 -8.42
C ARG A 25 -10.99 -1.54 -7.19
N TYR A 26 -11.91 -1.18 -6.30
CA TYR A 26 -11.59 -0.54 -5.03
C TYR A 26 -10.68 -1.44 -4.16
N TYR A 27 -11.02 -2.71 -3.99
CA TYR A 27 -10.17 -3.63 -3.24
C TYR A 27 -8.81 -3.84 -3.90
N ILE A 28 -8.78 -4.02 -5.23
CA ILE A 28 -7.54 -4.17 -6.00
C ILE A 28 -6.62 -2.95 -5.83
N LEU A 29 -7.19 -1.74 -5.80
CA LEU A 29 -6.43 -0.52 -5.55
C LEU A 29 -5.72 -0.59 -4.20
N TRP A 30 -6.42 -0.95 -3.13
CA TRP A 30 -5.80 -1.04 -1.80
C TRP A 30 -4.84 -2.23 -1.65
N GLN A 31 -5.12 -3.36 -2.31
CA GLN A 31 -4.17 -4.48 -2.41
C GLN A 31 -2.87 -4.08 -3.13
N SER A 32 -2.94 -3.16 -4.10
CA SER A 32 -1.77 -2.64 -4.79
C SER A 32 -0.86 -1.82 -3.86
N VAL A 33 -1.43 -1.11 -2.88
CA VAL A 33 -0.66 -0.36 -1.87
C VAL A 33 0.17 -1.31 -1.00
N ILE A 34 -0.45 -2.40 -0.51
CA ILE A 34 0.24 -3.44 0.25
C ILE A 34 1.34 -4.09 -0.62
N SER A 35 1.02 -4.37 -1.89
CA SER A 35 1.97 -4.97 -2.83
C SER A 35 3.18 -4.07 -3.09
N GLN A 36 2.97 -2.76 -3.27
CA GLN A 36 4.04 -1.79 -3.48
C GLN A 36 4.95 -1.70 -2.26
N ALA A 37 4.39 -1.67 -1.04
CA ALA A 37 5.20 -1.70 0.17
C ALA A 37 6.05 -2.97 0.27
N MET A 38 5.52 -4.14 -0.12
CA MET A 38 6.33 -5.37 -0.17
C MET A 38 7.46 -5.29 -1.20
N ILE A 39 7.21 -4.71 -2.36
CA ILE A 39 8.22 -4.49 -3.41
C ILE A 39 9.32 -3.55 -2.90
N ASP A 40 8.95 -2.45 -2.26
CA ASP A 40 9.89 -1.46 -1.72
C ASP A 40 10.74 -2.06 -0.60
N ALA A 41 10.12 -2.85 0.30
CA ALA A 41 10.84 -3.59 1.33
C ALA A 41 11.85 -4.60 0.74
N ALA A 42 11.47 -5.30 -0.33
CA ALA A 42 12.31 -6.30 -0.99
C ALA A 42 13.38 -5.69 -1.93
N SER A 43 13.32 -4.38 -2.19
CA SER A 43 14.23 -3.70 -3.13
C SER A 43 15.70 -3.86 -2.73
N ASN A 44 16.56 -4.10 -3.73
CA ASN A 44 18.03 -4.16 -3.57
C ASN A 44 18.72 -2.92 -4.19
N CYS A 45 17.96 -1.87 -4.48
CA CYS A 45 18.50 -0.64 -5.06
C CYS A 45 19.46 0.05 -4.06
N LYS A 46 20.64 0.47 -4.55
CA LYS A 46 21.67 1.14 -3.75
C LYS A 46 21.50 2.67 -3.69
N LYS A 47 20.56 3.24 -4.43
CA LYS A 47 20.29 4.68 -4.42
C LYS A 47 19.70 5.08 -3.06
N THR A 48 20.19 6.18 -2.49
CA THR A 48 19.78 6.65 -1.16
C THR A 48 18.27 6.80 -1.00
N GLU A 49 17.59 7.38 -2.00
CA GLU A 49 16.12 7.53 -2.01
C GLU A 49 15.41 6.17 -1.90
N SER A 50 15.84 5.18 -2.67
CA SER A 50 15.29 3.83 -2.61
C SER A 50 15.54 3.14 -1.26
N LEU A 51 16.65 3.45 -0.58
CA LEU A 51 16.92 2.94 0.77
C LEU A 51 15.99 3.58 1.81
N VAL A 52 15.64 4.86 1.64
CA VAL A 52 14.68 5.54 2.51
C VAL A 52 13.30 4.92 2.38
N GLU A 53 12.81 4.73 1.14
CA GLU A 53 11.50 4.12 0.90
C GLU A 53 11.46 2.66 1.38
N LYS A 54 12.54 1.89 1.17
CA LYS A 54 12.68 0.55 1.74
C LYS A 54 12.52 0.53 3.27
N ARG A 55 13.16 1.46 3.99
CA ARG A 55 13.06 1.55 5.46
C ARG A 55 11.64 1.90 5.89
N LYS A 56 11.00 2.87 5.24
CA LYS A 56 9.61 3.25 5.51
C LYS A 56 8.68 2.06 5.29
N ALA A 57 8.84 1.35 4.17
CA ALA A 57 8.04 0.17 3.86
C ALA A 57 8.23 -0.95 4.89
N ILE A 58 9.48 -1.23 5.30
CA ILE A 58 9.74 -2.23 6.35
C ILE A 58 9.06 -1.83 7.66
N SER A 59 9.20 -0.56 8.09
CA SER A 59 8.57 -0.04 9.32
C SER A 59 7.05 -0.20 9.25
N TRP A 60 6.44 0.29 8.17
CA TRP A 60 4.99 0.23 7.98
C TRP A 60 4.45 -1.21 8.01
N LEU A 61 5.16 -2.14 7.35
CA LEU A 61 4.81 -3.56 7.33
C LEU A 61 5.07 -4.28 8.67
N SER A 62 5.98 -3.78 9.52
CA SER A 62 6.32 -4.41 10.81
C SER A 62 5.50 -3.88 11.97
N ASP A 63 5.16 -2.60 11.95
CA ASP A 63 4.69 -1.86 13.12
C ASP A 63 3.22 -2.15 13.45
N PHE A 64 2.48 -2.73 12.49
CA PHE A 64 1.04 -3.01 12.65
C PHE A 64 0.28 -1.76 13.10
N SER A 65 0.65 -0.63 12.51
CA SER A 65 0.09 0.68 12.77
C SER A 65 -1.38 0.76 12.32
N GLN A 66 -2.08 1.76 12.83
CA GLN A 66 -3.50 1.96 12.53
C GLN A 66 -3.77 2.11 11.03
N ASP A 67 -2.92 2.86 10.31
CA ASP A 67 -3.03 3.06 8.86
C ASP A 67 -2.77 1.77 8.06
N PHE A 68 -1.88 0.89 8.54
CA PHE A 68 -1.69 -0.46 7.96
C PHE A 68 -2.95 -1.32 8.15
N VAL A 69 -3.52 -1.30 9.36
CA VAL A 69 -4.76 -2.04 9.68
C VAL A 69 -5.91 -1.55 8.80
N GLU A 70 -6.08 -0.24 8.69
CA GLU A 70 -7.09 0.38 7.81
C GLU A 70 -6.87 -0.01 6.36
N THR A 71 -5.63 0.08 5.86
CA THR A 71 -5.30 -0.32 4.48
C THR A 71 -5.65 -1.78 4.20
N CYS A 72 -5.42 -2.69 5.16
CA CYS A 72 -5.82 -4.08 5.02
C CYS A 72 -7.35 -4.25 4.95
N ILE A 73 -8.10 -3.52 5.79
CA ILE A 73 -9.57 -3.54 5.76
C ILE A 73 -10.09 -3.01 4.42
N LEU A 74 -9.52 -1.92 3.91
CA LEU A 74 -9.90 -1.33 2.61
C LEU A 74 -9.49 -2.22 1.42
N ALA A 75 -8.53 -3.12 1.62
CA ALA A 75 -8.10 -4.14 0.67
C ALA A 75 -8.89 -5.46 0.76
N ASP A 76 -9.94 -5.51 1.58
CA ASP A 76 -10.72 -6.72 1.91
C ASP A 76 -9.83 -7.87 2.41
N CYS A 77 -8.86 -7.53 3.27
CA CYS A 77 -7.88 -8.45 3.85
C CYS A 77 -7.92 -8.43 5.38
N ASP A 78 -7.75 -9.60 6.01
CA ASP A 78 -7.51 -9.68 7.45
C ASP A 78 -6.10 -9.13 7.78
N PRO A 79 -5.98 -8.04 8.55
CA PRO A 79 -4.67 -7.46 8.90
C PRO A 79 -3.74 -8.46 9.60
N LEU A 80 -4.28 -9.32 10.47
CA LEU A 80 -3.47 -10.29 11.21
C LEU A 80 -2.92 -11.37 10.28
N TYR A 81 -3.75 -11.84 9.35
CA TYR A 81 -3.30 -12.76 8.30
C TYR A 81 -2.18 -12.16 7.45
N VAL A 82 -2.33 -10.92 6.97
CA VAL A 82 -1.32 -10.22 6.18
C VAL A 82 -0.01 -10.08 6.97
N LYS A 83 -0.09 -9.61 8.22
CA LYS A 83 1.08 -9.49 9.11
C LYS A 83 1.82 -10.82 9.27
N ASN A 84 1.09 -11.89 9.55
CA ASN A 84 1.66 -13.22 9.77
C ASN A 84 2.34 -13.77 8.50
N LYS A 85 1.82 -13.44 7.31
CA LYS A 85 2.43 -13.82 6.04
C LYS A 85 3.68 -13.01 5.71
N ILE A 86 3.69 -11.72 6.04
CA ILE A 86 4.79 -10.80 5.70
C ILE A 86 5.96 -10.91 6.69
N GLN A 87 5.72 -11.17 7.97
CA GLN A 87 6.77 -11.23 8.99
C GLN A 87 7.96 -12.17 8.64
N PRO A 88 7.74 -13.43 8.18
CA PRO A 88 8.84 -14.30 7.78
C PRO A 88 9.64 -13.77 6.59
N ILE A 89 9.02 -12.98 5.71
CA ILE A 89 9.68 -12.35 4.55
C ILE A 89 10.58 -11.23 5.05
N LEU A 90 10.06 -10.34 5.91
CA LEU A 90 10.84 -9.24 6.48
C LEU A 90 12.06 -9.73 7.24
N LYS A 91 11.96 -10.84 7.99
CA LYS A 91 13.11 -11.44 8.70
C LYS A 91 14.23 -11.91 7.77
N LYS A 92 13.93 -12.24 6.51
CA LYS A 92 14.91 -12.65 5.49
C LYS A 92 15.56 -11.48 4.77
N ILE A 93 14.91 -10.31 4.80
CA ILE A 93 15.48 -9.09 4.25
C ILE A 93 16.60 -8.67 5.19
N LYS A 94 17.84 -8.65 4.68
CA LYS A 94 18.99 -8.22 5.48
C LYS A 94 18.71 -6.81 6.02
N PRO A 95 18.70 -6.60 7.35
CA PRO A 95 18.82 -5.26 7.88
C PRO A 95 20.22 -4.78 7.47
N PHE A 96 20.25 -3.57 6.92
CA PHE A 96 21.42 -2.92 6.32
C PHE A 96 22.70 -3.11 7.13
#